data_AF-A0AAD4SU42-F1
#
_entry.id   AF-A0AAD4SU42-F1
#
_cell.length_a   1.000
_cell.length_b   1.000
_cell.length_c   1.000
_cell.angle_alpha   90.00
_cell.angle_beta   90.00
_cell.angle_gamma   90.00
#
_symmetry.space_group_name_H-M   'P 1'
#
loop_
_entity.id
_entity.type
_entity.pdbx_description
1 polymer ?
#
loop_
_entity_poly.entity_id
_entity_poly.type
_entity_poly.pdbx_seq_one_letter_code
_entity_poly.pdbx_strand_id
1 'polypeptide(L)'
;MANEEGVMAVIRAIRPNFRNAHDKIVFAVHAMFLNSGYFLTATGSAAYSDTILTSPPSDEVGIEGWNQSEDSYGFVYSKIDKAGVKYTVLVKCLVMGDFLVIDFLSSKYPDKEPLGLQINVTDYNGGGGDERTTNFANQYRNFDELVKKLDVKIFSKLNFEILINPGIQNLVKGF
;
A
#
# COMPACT_ATOMS: atom_id res chain seq x y z
N MET A 1 0.40 13.94 0.10
CA MET A 1 1.14 13.03 -0.78
C MET A 1 2.23 12.42 0.06
N ALA A 2 2.45 11.11 0.01
CA ALA A 2 3.54 10.51 0.78
C ALA A 2 4.88 11.00 0.19
N ASN A 3 5.73 11.64 0.99
CA ASN A 3 7.10 11.98 0.59
C ASN A 3 8.06 10.84 1.00
N GLU A 4 9.18 10.72 0.30
CA GLU A 4 10.14 9.63 0.52
C GLU A 4 10.68 9.60 1.96
N GLU A 5 10.88 10.76 2.58
CA GLU A 5 11.38 10.85 3.95
C GLU A 5 10.35 10.30 4.95
N GLY A 6 9.07 10.60 4.76
CA GLY A 6 7.98 10.10 5.59
C GLY A 6 7.81 8.58 5.44
N VAL A 7 7.86 8.06 4.22
CA VAL A 7 7.79 6.61 3.97
C VAL A 7 8.99 5.91 4.62
N MET A 8 10.21 6.44 4.44
CA MET A 8 11.41 5.87 5.07
C MET A 8 11.38 5.97 6.60
N ALA A 9 10.79 7.03 7.16
CA ALA A 9 10.60 7.17 8.60
C ALA A 9 9.68 6.08 9.15
N VAL A 10 8.58 5.76 8.46
CA VAL A 10 7.68 4.65 8.83
C VAL A 10 8.43 3.31 8.78
N ILE A 11 9.20 3.04 7.73
CA ILE A 11 10.01 1.81 7.62
C ILE A 11 10.98 1.70 8.80
N ARG A 12 11.67 2.79 9.13
CA ARG A 12 12.62 2.85 10.27
C ARG A 12 11.94 2.69 11.63
N ALA A 13 10.70 3.16 11.77
CA ALA A 13 9.94 3.03 13.00
C ALA A 13 9.49 1.58 13.23
N ILE A 14 9.00 0.91 12.18
CA ILE A 14 8.51 -0.48 12.29
C ILE A 14 9.65 -1.50 12.34
N ARG A 15 10.80 -1.18 11.72
CA ARG A 15 11.98 -2.06 11.64
C ARG A 15 11.64 -3.47 11.12
N PRO A 16 11.00 -3.59 9.95
CA PRO A 16 10.63 -4.88 9.40
C PRO A 16 11.85 -5.76 9.12
N ASN A 17 11.65 -7.08 9.20
CA ASN A 17 12.63 -8.04 8.72
C ASN A 17 12.27 -8.44 7.29
N PHE A 18 13.18 -8.21 6.34
CA PHE A 18 12.99 -8.55 4.93
C PHE A 18 13.69 -9.85 4.60
N ARG A 19 12.95 -10.83 4.08
CA ARG A 19 13.47 -12.12 3.64
C ARG A 19 14.12 -12.05 2.25
N ASN A 20 13.63 -11.14 1.42
CA ASN A 20 14.03 -11.02 0.02
C ASN A 20 13.76 -9.59 -0.50
N ALA A 21 14.03 -9.36 -1.78
CA ALA A 21 13.83 -8.05 -2.38
C ALA A 21 12.33 -7.69 -2.57
N HIS A 22 11.44 -8.67 -2.74
CA HIS A 22 9.99 -8.42 -2.85
C HIS A 22 9.43 -7.87 -1.54
N ASP A 23 9.84 -8.44 -0.40
CA ASP A 23 9.49 -7.97 0.94
C ASP A 23 9.76 -6.46 1.07
N LYS A 24 10.90 -5.96 0.60
CA LYS A 24 11.25 -4.54 0.64
C LYS A 24 10.21 -3.67 -0.11
N ILE A 25 9.89 -4.04 -1.34
CA ILE A 25 8.97 -3.27 -2.18
C ILE A 25 7.54 -3.31 -1.63
N VAL A 26 7.08 -4.49 -1.21
CA VAL A 26 5.78 -4.66 -0.57
C VAL A 26 5.69 -3.82 0.70
N PHE A 27 6.75 -3.79 1.51
CA PHE A 27 6.76 -3.01 2.73
C PHE A 27 6.81 -1.50 2.47
N ALA A 28 7.45 -1.05 1.38
CA ALA A 28 7.36 0.34 0.94
C ALA A 28 5.91 0.73 0.60
N VAL A 29 5.13 -0.16 -0.05
CA VAL A 29 3.69 0.05 -0.27
C VAL A 29 2.96 0.20 1.07
N HIS A 30 3.18 -0.72 2.01
CA HIS A 30 2.59 -0.64 3.35
C HIS A 30 2.91 0.68 4.07
N ALA A 31 4.19 1.07 4.09
CA ALA A 31 4.64 2.32 4.69
C ALA A 31 4.00 3.55 4.03
N MET A 32 3.74 3.52 2.72
CA MET A 32 3.02 4.59 2.04
C MET A 32 1.56 4.71 2.46
N PHE A 33 0.87 3.59 2.70
CA PHE A 33 -0.49 3.61 3.22
C PHE A 33 -0.52 4.26 4.61
N LEU A 34 0.36 3.86 5.50
CA LEU A 34 0.46 4.45 6.85
C LEU A 34 0.83 5.95 6.80
N ASN A 35 1.84 6.32 6.00
CA ASN A 35 2.23 7.72 5.80
C ASN A 35 1.10 8.57 5.19
N SER A 36 0.16 7.94 4.48
CA SER A 36 -1.04 8.58 3.93
C SER A 36 -2.21 8.63 4.90
N GLY A 37 -2.03 8.22 6.16
CA GLY A 37 -3.05 8.26 7.22
C GLY A 37 -4.07 7.14 7.15
N TYR A 38 -3.74 6.02 6.50
CA TYR A 38 -4.51 4.79 6.61
C TYR A 38 -4.02 3.98 7.82
N PHE A 39 -4.90 3.17 8.39
CA PHE A 39 -4.53 2.20 9.42
C PHE A 39 -4.77 0.78 8.91
N LEU A 40 -3.93 -0.16 9.33
CA LEU A 40 -3.98 -1.55 8.90
C LEU A 40 -5.01 -2.32 9.73
N THR A 41 -5.90 -3.06 9.08
CA THR A 41 -6.97 -3.83 9.74
C THR A 41 -6.90 -5.33 9.49
N ALA A 42 -6.15 -5.78 8.48
CA ALA A 42 -5.78 -7.18 8.28
C ALA A 42 -4.54 -7.29 7.40
N THR A 43 -3.76 -8.36 7.59
CA THR A 43 -2.59 -8.68 6.78
C THR A 43 -2.43 -10.19 6.61
N GLY A 44 -1.59 -10.62 5.65
CA GLY A 44 -1.35 -12.04 5.38
C GLY A 44 -2.62 -12.77 4.98
N SER A 45 -2.84 -13.98 5.50
CA SER A 45 -4.00 -14.82 5.19
C SER A 45 -5.35 -14.14 5.50
N ALA A 46 -5.41 -13.32 6.55
CA ALA A 46 -6.63 -12.60 6.95
C ALA A 46 -7.11 -11.59 5.90
N ALA A 47 -6.21 -11.10 5.04
CA ALA A 47 -6.55 -10.16 3.97
C ALA A 47 -7.30 -10.82 2.79
N TYR A 48 -7.34 -12.15 2.73
CA TYR A 48 -7.95 -12.91 1.63
C TYR A 48 -9.39 -13.36 1.90
N SER A 49 -10.02 -12.87 2.98
CA SER A 49 -11.43 -13.16 3.25
C SER A 49 -12.35 -12.61 2.15
N ASP A 50 -13.31 -13.40 1.69
CA ASP A 50 -14.27 -12.98 0.66
C ASP A 50 -15.18 -11.83 1.11
N THR A 51 -15.36 -11.66 2.42
CA THR A 51 -16.21 -10.62 3.01
C THR A 51 -15.44 -9.34 3.35
N ILE A 52 -14.15 -9.25 2.99
CA ILE A 52 -13.27 -8.17 3.47
C ILE A 52 -13.72 -6.76 3.04
N LEU A 53 -14.38 -6.63 1.89
CA LEU A 53 -14.88 -5.33 1.40
C LEU A 53 -16.31 -5.03 1.87
N THR A 54 -17.12 -6.05 2.18
CA THR A 54 -18.53 -5.90 2.59
C THR A 54 -18.68 -5.82 4.11
N SER A 55 -17.80 -6.49 4.84
CA SER A 55 -17.74 -6.49 6.31
C SER A 55 -16.27 -6.37 6.76
N PRO A 56 -15.61 -5.22 6.51
CA PRO A 56 -14.21 -5.03 6.83
C PRO A 56 -13.96 -5.07 8.34
N PRO A 57 -12.79 -5.55 8.79
CA PRO A 57 -12.42 -5.50 10.19
C PRO A 57 -12.39 -4.06 10.72
N SER A 58 -12.81 -3.88 11.97
CA SER A 58 -12.83 -2.57 12.62
C SER A 58 -11.46 -2.17 13.17
N ASP A 59 -10.77 -3.16 13.75
CA ASP A 59 -9.68 -2.94 14.68
C ASP A 59 -8.35 -2.81 13.95
N GLU A 60 -7.48 -1.95 14.48
CA GLU A 60 -6.13 -1.81 14.00
C GLU A 60 -5.28 -3.02 14.44
N VAL A 61 -4.50 -3.55 13.51
CA VAL A 61 -3.62 -4.71 13.73
C VAL A 61 -2.18 -4.35 13.44
N GLY A 62 -1.25 -5.10 14.03
CA GLY A 62 0.16 -5.02 13.69
C GLY A 62 0.48 -5.71 12.36
N ILE A 63 1.77 -5.80 12.06
CA ILE A 63 2.27 -6.40 10.83
C ILE A 63 2.51 -7.92 10.95
N GLU A 64 2.03 -8.58 12.01
CA GLU A 64 2.34 -9.98 12.26
C GLU A 64 1.88 -10.87 11.10
N GLY A 65 2.82 -11.68 10.58
CA GLY A 65 2.53 -12.62 9.50
C GLY A 65 2.41 -12.04 8.09
N TRP A 66 2.67 -10.74 7.91
CA TRP A 66 2.53 -10.05 6.62
C TRP A 66 3.31 -10.68 5.46
N ASN A 67 4.49 -11.25 5.76
CA ASN A 67 5.38 -11.92 4.82
C ASN A 67 5.52 -13.41 5.16
N GLN A 68 4.44 -14.11 5.49
CA GLN A 68 4.51 -15.57 5.70
C GLN A 68 4.49 -16.36 4.38
N SER A 69 3.67 -15.95 3.41
CA SER A 69 3.66 -16.53 2.07
C SER A 69 4.90 -16.07 1.29
N GLU A 70 5.44 -16.94 0.44
CA GLU A 70 6.62 -16.64 -0.38
C GLU A 70 6.24 -15.86 -1.64
N ASP A 71 5.08 -16.15 -2.19
CA ASP A 71 4.61 -15.73 -3.51
C ASP A 71 3.52 -14.64 -3.46
N SER A 72 2.94 -14.37 -2.29
CA SER A 72 1.83 -13.43 -2.17
C SER A 72 1.82 -12.64 -0.87
N TYR A 73 1.26 -11.43 -0.94
CA TYR A 73 1.09 -10.53 0.19
C TYR A 73 -0.29 -9.90 0.13
N GLY A 74 -0.97 -9.84 1.27
CA GLY A 74 -2.29 -9.23 1.38
C GLY A 74 -2.32 -8.23 2.51
N PHE A 75 -2.88 -7.05 2.25
CA PHE A 75 -3.10 -6.01 3.25
C PHE A 75 -4.48 -5.41 3.08
N VAL A 76 -5.09 -5.05 4.21
CA VAL A 76 -6.38 -4.38 4.25
C VAL A 76 -6.22 -3.14 5.08
N TYR A 77 -6.51 -2.00 4.46
CA TYR A 77 -6.39 -0.70 5.08
C TYR A 77 -7.76 -0.07 5.24
N SER A 78 -7.90 0.72 6.29
CA SER A 78 -9.06 1.57 6.50
C SER A 78 -8.65 3.02 6.61
N LYS A 79 -9.55 3.92 6.19
CA LYS A 79 -9.39 5.36 6.39
C LYS A 79 -10.75 6.03 6.49
N ILE A 80 -10.81 7.08 7.30
CA ILE A 80 -11.98 7.95 7.41
C ILE A 80 -11.76 9.12 6.44
N ASP A 81 -12.72 9.35 5.55
CA ASP A 81 -12.66 10.48 4.62
C ASP A 81 -13.06 11.80 5.29
N LYS A 82 -13.03 12.90 4.52
CA LYS A 82 -13.37 14.24 5.04
C LYS A 82 -14.84 14.37 5.48
N ALA A 83 -15.72 13.48 5.01
CA ALA A 83 -17.13 13.45 5.39
C ALA A 83 -17.37 12.54 6.61
N GLY A 84 -16.32 11.96 7.21
CA GLY A 84 -16.43 11.06 8.35
C GLY A 84 -16.79 9.62 7.95
N VAL A 85 -16.80 9.30 6.66
CA VAL A 85 -17.14 7.96 6.18
C VAL A 85 -15.89 7.09 6.14
N LYS A 86 -15.92 5.97 6.86
CA LYS A 86 -14.88 4.94 6.80
C LYS A 86 -14.99 4.18 5.47
N TYR A 87 -13.87 4.02 4.77
CA TYR A 87 -13.76 3.14 3.61
C TYR A 87 -12.54 2.23 3.74
N THR A 88 -12.61 1.11 3.03
CA THR A 88 -11.60 0.05 3.06
C THR A 88 -10.88 -0.02 1.72
N VAL A 89 -9.58 -0.35 1.77
CA VAL A 89 -8.75 -0.64 0.60
C VAL A 89 -8.08 -1.99 0.81
N LEU A 90 -8.37 -2.94 -0.06
CA LEU A 90 -7.68 -4.22 -0.18
C LEU A 90 -6.50 -4.03 -1.14
N VAL A 91 -5.32 -4.48 -0.74
CA VAL A 91 -4.11 -4.50 -1.56
C VAL A 91 -3.56 -5.91 -1.59
N LYS A 92 -3.39 -6.46 -2.80
CA LYS A 92 -2.78 -7.76 -3.03
C LYS A 92 -1.51 -7.57 -3.85
N CYS A 93 -0.43 -8.21 -3.44
CA CYS A 93 0.81 -8.24 -4.18
C CYS A 93 1.15 -9.69 -4.54
N LEU A 94 1.44 -9.96 -5.81
CA LEU A 94 1.81 -11.28 -6.32
C LEU A 94 3.22 -11.23 -6.90
N VAL A 95 4.05 -12.20 -6.53
CA VAL A 95 5.41 -12.37 -7.05
C VAL A 95 5.36 -13.11 -8.39
N MET A 96 6.01 -12.56 -9.41
CA MET A 96 6.11 -13.13 -10.75
C MET A 96 7.56 -13.01 -11.26
N GLY A 97 8.42 -13.94 -10.85
CA GLY A 97 9.86 -13.84 -11.11
C GLY A 97 10.43 -12.57 -10.47
N ASP A 98 11.14 -11.76 -11.25
CA ASP A 98 11.70 -10.48 -10.78
C ASP A 98 10.65 -9.36 -10.62
N PHE A 99 9.40 -9.64 -10.96
CA PHE A 99 8.31 -8.67 -10.88
C PHE A 99 7.43 -8.86 -9.65
N LEU A 100 6.92 -7.74 -9.15
CA LEU A 100 5.83 -7.68 -8.19
C LEU A 100 4.62 -7.03 -8.88
N VAL A 101 3.51 -7.76 -8.95
CA VAL A 101 2.23 -7.25 -9.42
C VAL A 101 1.42 -6.82 -8.21
N ILE A 102 1.00 -5.55 -8.18
CA ILE A 102 0.24 -4.95 -7.08
C ILE A 102 -1.15 -4.62 -7.62
N ASP A 103 -2.16 -5.29 -7.09
CA ASP A 103 -3.57 -5.00 -7.34
C ASP A 103 -4.19 -4.36 -6.10
N PHE A 104 -5.15 -3.46 -6.31
CA PHE A 104 -5.90 -2.87 -5.22
C PHE A 104 -7.36 -2.63 -5.59
N LEU A 105 -8.21 -2.73 -4.57
CA LEU A 105 -9.65 -2.52 -4.63
C LEU A 105 -10.10 -1.67 -3.45
N SER A 106 -11.08 -0.79 -3.65
CA SER A 106 -11.64 0.02 -2.57
C SER A 106 -13.14 -0.17 -2.45
N SER A 107 -13.63 -0.27 -1.21
CA SER A 107 -15.08 -0.32 -0.94
C SER A 107 -15.80 0.96 -1.36
N LYS A 108 -15.07 2.06 -1.58
CA LYS A 108 -15.62 3.32 -2.10
C LYS A 108 -16.03 3.22 -3.59
N TYR A 109 -15.44 2.28 -4.32
CA TYR A 109 -15.61 2.11 -5.76
C TYR A 109 -15.80 0.62 -6.10
N PRO A 110 -16.92 0.00 -5.66
CA PRO A 110 -17.12 -1.45 -5.75
C PRO A 110 -17.22 -1.97 -7.19
N ASP A 111 -17.68 -1.12 -8.11
CA ASP A 111 -17.88 -1.49 -9.53
C ASP A 111 -16.62 -1.34 -10.39
N LYS A 112 -15.47 -1.00 -9.78
CA LYS A 112 -14.22 -0.81 -10.52
C LYS A 112 -13.38 -2.06 -10.53
N GLU A 113 -12.85 -2.37 -11.71
CA GLU A 113 -11.84 -3.42 -11.86
C GLU A 113 -10.59 -3.09 -11.03
N PRO A 114 -9.94 -4.13 -10.44
CA PRO A 114 -8.66 -3.95 -9.77
C PRO A 114 -7.66 -3.28 -10.70
N LEU A 115 -6.96 -2.27 -10.17
CA LEU A 115 -5.95 -1.56 -10.93
C LEU A 115 -4.58 -2.18 -10.64
N GLY A 116 -4.03 -2.89 -11.62
CA GLY A 116 -2.72 -3.53 -11.51
C GLY A 116 -1.56 -2.57 -11.78
N LEU A 117 -0.52 -2.67 -10.95
CA LEU A 117 0.80 -2.06 -11.16
C LEU A 117 1.86 -3.15 -11.13
N GLN A 118 2.65 -3.25 -12.18
CA GLN A 118 3.83 -4.13 -12.21
C GLN A 118 5.11 -3.34 -11.90
N ILE A 119 5.91 -3.88 -10.98
CA ILE A 119 7.19 -3.33 -10.55
C ILE A 119 8.28 -4.37 -10.77
N ASN A 120 9.35 -4.03 -11.49
CA ASN A 120 10.56 -4.84 -11.47
C ASN A 120 11.30 -4.56 -10.17
N VAL A 121 11.49 -5.57 -9.34
CA VAL A 121 12.08 -5.44 -8.01
C VAL A 121 13.57 -5.13 -8.09
N THR A 122 14.25 -5.58 -9.14
CA THR A 122 15.70 -5.36 -9.33
C THR A 122 16.04 -3.88 -9.53
N ASP A 123 15.11 -3.08 -10.07
CA ASP A 123 15.29 -1.63 -10.26
C ASP A 123 15.47 -0.88 -8.91
N TYR A 124 14.90 -1.44 -7.84
CA TYR A 124 14.79 -0.79 -6.54
C TYR A 124 15.51 -1.52 -5.40
N ASN A 125 16.13 -2.66 -5.67
CA ASN A 125 16.88 -3.41 -4.69
C ASN A 125 18.29 -2.82 -4.54
N GLY A 126 18.58 -2.20 -3.38
CA GLY A 126 19.90 -1.64 -3.07
C GLY A 126 20.97 -2.66 -2.67
N GLY A 127 20.63 -3.95 -2.64
CA GLY A 127 21.46 -4.99 -2.01
C GLY A 127 21.23 -5.08 -0.49
N GLY A 128 22.03 -5.90 0.20
CA GLY A 128 21.99 -6.06 1.67
C GLY A 128 21.28 -7.32 2.20
N GLY A 129 21.24 -8.40 1.43
CA GLY A 129 20.67 -9.68 1.87
C GLY A 129 21.49 -10.40 2.95
N ASP A 130 22.81 -10.15 3.01
CA ASP A 130 23.73 -10.94 3.85
C ASP A 130 24.47 -10.14 4.94
N GLU A 131 24.30 -8.82 4.98
CA GLU A 131 24.89 -7.99 6.02
C GLU A 131 23.78 -7.27 6.76
N ARG A 132 23.89 -7.24 8.09
CA ARG A 132 23.13 -6.33 8.96
C ARG A 132 23.40 -4.89 8.53
N THR A 133 22.80 -4.46 7.43
CA THR A 133 22.77 -3.07 7.03
C THR A 133 21.90 -2.37 8.06
N THR A 134 22.55 -1.73 9.03
CA THR A 134 21.88 -1.04 10.14
C THR A 134 20.98 0.11 9.66
N ASN A 135 21.11 0.53 8.39
CA ASN A 135 20.32 1.59 7.78
C ASN A 135 19.42 1.06 6.65
N PHE A 136 18.10 1.13 6.86
CA PHE A 136 17.08 0.78 5.88
C PHE A 136 17.21 1.54 4.56
N ALA A 137 17.71 2.78 4.57
CA ALA A 137 17.84 3.56 3.33
C ALA A 137 18.80 2.91 2.33
N ASN A 138 19.84 2.23 2.81
CA ASN A 138 20.83 1.57 1.95
C ASN A 138 20.30 0.27 1.34
N GLN A 139 19.17 -0.25 1.83
CA GLN A 139 18.56 -1.47 1.32
C GLN A 139 17.73 -1.23 0.06
N TYR A 140 17.47 0.03 -0.28
CA TYR A 140 16.75 0.47 -1.47
C TYR A 140 17.67 1.21 -2.43
N ARG A 141 17.41 1.04 -3.72
CA ARG A 141 17.92 1.87 -4.82
C ARG A 141 16.75 2.68 -5.39
N ASN A 142 17.01 3.89 -5.87
CA ASN A 142 16.01 4.74 -6.53
C ASN A 142 14.69 4.86 -5.72
N PHE A 143 14.81 5.00 -4.40
CA PHE A 143 13.65 4.95 -3.49
C PHE A 143 12.67 6.09 -3.74
N ASP A 144 13.17 7.27 -4.09
CA ASP A 144 12.36 8.42 -4.47
C ASP A 144 11.50 8.11 -5.71
N GLU A 145 12.08 7.47 -6.72
CA GLU A 145 11.37 7.05 -7.93
C GLU A 145 10.31 6.00 -7.62
N LEU A 146 10.60 5.05 -6.73
CA LEU A 146 9.62 4.06 -6.27
C LEU A 146 8.41 4.74 -5.62
N VAL A 147 8.66 5.65 -4.66
CA VAL A 147 7.60 6.36 -3.94
C VAL A 147 6.77 7.20 -4.90
N LYS A 148 7.40 7.93 -5.83
CA LYS A 148 6.69 8.70 -6.87
C LYS A 148 5.85 7.80 -7.77
N LYS A 149 6.37 6.66 -8.21
CA LYS A 149 5.66 5.70 -9.06
C LYS A 149 4.44 5.12 -8.37
N LEU A 150 4.59 4.72 -7.10
CA LEU A 150 3.49 4.22 -6.27
C LEU A 150 2.44 5.31 -6.02
N ASP A 151 2.85 6.55 -5.77
CA ASP A 151 1.93 7.66 -5.55
C ASP A 151 1.08 7.94 -6.80
N VAL A 152 1.70 8.02 -7.97
CA VAL A 152 0.99 8.27 -9.24
C VAL A 152 0.07 7.10 -9.62
N LYS A 153 0.49 5.86 -9.37
CA LYS A 153 -0.24 4.68 -9.89
C LYS A 153 -1.28 4.13 -8.94
N ILE A 154 -1.13 4.34 -7.63
CA ILE A 154 -2.04 3.85 -6.58
C ILE A 154 -2.78 5.03 -5.94
N PHE A 155 -2.06 5.90 -5.23
CA PHE A 155 -2.68 6.91 -4.38
C PHE A 155 -3.38 8.02 -5.15
N SER A 156 -2.81 8.46 -6.28
CA SER A 156 -3.47 9.39 -7.16
C SER A 156 -4.78 8.79 -7.64
N LYS A 157 -4.89 7.50 -7.95
CA LYS A 157 -6.17 6.89 -8.35
C LYS A 157 -7.16 6.81 -7.18
N LEU A 158 -6.70 6.44 -5.98
CA LEU A 158 -7.53 6.45 -4.76
C LEU A 158 -8.02 7.87 -4.39
N ASN A 159 -7.24 8.91 -4.69
CA ASN A 159 -7.51 10.31 -4.32
C ASN A 159 -8.17 11.13 -5.44
N PHE A 160 -7.85 10.92 -6.72
CA PHE A 160 -8.42 11.69 -7.84
C PHE A 160 -9.93 11.42 -7.96
N GLU A 161 -10.37 10.24 -7.52
CA GLU A 161 -11.79 9.90 -7.45
C GLU A 161 -12.54 10.64 -6.32
N ILE A 162 -11.85 11.46 -5.52
CA ILE A 162 -12.48 12.47 -4.66
C ILE A 162 -13.01 13.65 -5.50
N LEU A 163 -12.41 13.94 -6.66
CA LEU A 163 -12.79 15.07 -7.53
C LEU A 163 -13.87 14.72 -8.57
N ILE A 164 -14.07 13.43 -8.86
CA ILE A 164 -15.01 12.97 -9.89
C ILE A 164 -16.35 12.50 -9.30
N ASN A 165 -16.56 12.61 -7.97
CA ASN A 165 -17.88 12.30 -7.40
C ASN A 165 -18.92 13.31 -7.93
N PRO A 166 -19.93 12.88 -8.70
CA PRO A 166 -20.95 13.77 -9.25
C PRO A 166 -21.75 14.50 -8.17
N GLY A 167 -21.80 13.94 -6.96
CA GLY A 167 -22.51 14.53 -5.81
C GLY A 167 -21.88 15.83 -5.28
N ILE A 168 -20.61 16.12 -5.59
CA ILE A 168 -19.93 17.36 -5.16
C ILE A 168 -19.82 18.40 -6.30
N GLN A 169 -19.91 17.97 -7.56
CA GLN A 169 -19.92 18.87 -8.72
C GLN A 169 -21.12 19.84 -8.71
N ASN A 170 -22.23 19.48 -8.08
CA ASN A 170 -23.41 20.36 -7.95
C ASN A 170 -23.27 21.42 -6.85
N LEU A 171 -22.30 21.29 -5.92
CA LEU A 171 -22.10 22.30 -4.87
C LEU A 171 -21.13 23.42 -5.29
N VAL A 172 -20.27 23.15 -6.27
CA VAL A 172 -19.25 24.11 -6.76
C VAL A 172 -19.78 24.96 -7.93
N LYS A 173 -20.87 24.55 -8.59
CA LYS A 173 -21.55 25.36 -9.63
C LYS A 173 -22.59 26.34 -9.08
N GLY A 174 -22.71 26.46 -7.75
CA GLY A 174 -23.72 27.27 -7.07
C GLY A 174 -23.20 28.52 -6.35
N PHE A 175 -21.94 28.91 -6.56
CA PHE A 175 -21.36 30.17 -6.06
C PHE A 175 -20.73 30.96 -7.20
#